data_AF-A0A140C6N8-F1
#
_entry.id   AF-A0A140C6N8-F1
#
_cell.length_a   1.000
_cell.length_b   1.000
_cell.length_c   1.000
_cell.angle_alpha   90.00
_cell.angle_beta   90.00
_cell.angle_gamma   90.00
#
_symmetry.space_group_name_H-M   'P 1'
#
loop_
_entity.id
_entity.type
_entity.pdbx_description
1 polymer ?
#
loop_
_entity_poly.entity_id
_entity_poly.type
_entity_poly.pdbx_seq_one_letter_code
_entity_poly.pdbx_strand_id
1 'polypeptide(L)'
;MTFPVNFMDHPSSANFPYNYSRPQNTGWGRGPQQPVKDVDYTEYEEGIYVGYRYFSTAGVEVSYPFGYGLSYTTFAYSKPGVKATADGFVASITVTNTGKVAGKEVVELYVTAPEAGLAKPACELKAFAKTRELKPGESQTLTLRVDNYGIASFN
;
A
#
# COMPACT_ATOMS: atom_id res chain seq x y z
N MET A 1 -5.44 -1.66 -3.44
CA MET A 1 -5.14 -3.09 -3.22
C MET A 1 -4.04 -3.48 -4.20
N THR A 2 -3.09 -4.33 -3.80
CA THR A 2 -2.06 -4.88 -4.70
C THR A 2 -2.54 -6.23 -5.20
N PHE A 3 -2.42 -6.50 -6.51
CA PHE A 3 -2.76 -7.79 -7.09
C PHE A 3 -1.49 -8.55 -7.45
N PRO A 4 -1.18 -9.66 -6.75
CA PRO A 4 0.01 -10.46 -7.04
C PRO A 4 -0.11 -11.17 -8.39
N VAL A 5 1.00 -11.70 -8.90
CA VAL A 5 1.01 -12.57 -10.09
C VAL A 5 0.48 -13.95 -9.71
N ASN A 6 0.95 -14.52 -8.60
CA ASN A 6 0.49 -15.78 -8.05
C ASN A 6 -0.10 -15.58 -6.65
N PHE A 7 -1.10 -16.39 -6.30
CA PHE A 7 -1.69 -16.38 -4.95
C PHE A 7 -0.62 -16.55 -3.86
N MET A 8 0.38 -17.41 -4.10
CA MET A 8 1.45 -17.69 -3.14
C MET A 8 2.52 -16.59 -3.03
N ASP A 9 2.47 -15.54 -3.86
CA ASP A 9 3.40 -14.41 -3.74
C ASP A 9 3.03 -13.49 -2.56
N HIS A 10 1.79 -13.59 -2.04
CA HIS A 10 1.42 -12.88 -0.83
C HIS A 10 1.92 -13.65 0.40
N PRO A 11 2.68 -13.02 1.33
CA PRO A 11 3.26 -13.73 2.47
C PRO A 11 2.18 -14.36 3.36
N SER A 12 1.06 -13.66 3.58
CA SER A 12 -0.06 -14.18 4.36
C SER A 12 -0.77 -15.39 3.73
N SER A 13 -0.51 -15.73 2.47
CA SER A 13 -1.07 -16.94 1.84
C SER A 13 -0.57 -18.22 2.52
N ALA A 14 0.62 -18.18 3.13
CA ALA A 14 1.16 -19.28 3.92
C ALA A 14 0.31 -19.61 5.15
N ASN A 15 -0.43 -18.63 5.68
CA ASN A 15 -1.22 -18.73 6.91
C ASN A 15 -2.67 -19.23 6.68
N PHE A 16 -2.99 -19.69 5.46
CA PHE A 16 -4.29 -20.29 5.17
C PHE A 16 -4.25 -21.81 5.40
N PRO A 17 -5.32 -22.42 5.91
CA PRO A 17 -5.37 -23.87 6.15
C PRO A 17 -5.61 -24.69 4.87
N TYR A 18 -4.85 -24.43 3.79
CA TYR A 18 -5.04 -25.10 2.49
C TYR A 18 -4.81 -26.61 2.54
N ASN A 19 -3.99 -27.08 3.49
CA ASN A 19 -3.68 -28.49 3.69
C ASN A 19 -4.35 -29.11 4.94
N TYR A 20 -5.26 -28.40 5.61
CA TYR A 20 -5.91 -28.94 6.80
C TYR A 20 -6.95 -30.00 6.43
N SER A 21 -6.75 -31.22 6.92
CA SER A 21 -7.75 -32.29 6.85
C SER A 21 -8.32 -32.56 8.23
N ARG A 22 -9.63 -32.33 8.39
CA ARG A 22 -10.32 -32.62 9.65
C ARG A 22 -10.20 -34.13 9.94
N PRO A 23 -9.76 -34.54 11.14
CA PRO A 23 -9.68 -35.95 11.48
C PRO A 23 -11.05 -36.62 11.37
N GLN A 24 -11.12 -37.77 10.68
CA GLN A 24 -12.38 -38.51 10.46
C GLN A 24 -13.00 -39.10 11.73
N ASN A 25 -12.24 -39.19 12.83
CA ASN A 25 -12.71 -39.77 14.09
C ASN A 25 -13.01 -38.68 15.14
N THR A 26 -14.18 -38.05 15.01
CA THR A 26 -14.75 -37.06 15.96
C THR A 26 -15.68 -37.70 16.99
N GLY A 27 -15.34 -38.89 17.51
CA GLY A 27 -16.10 -39.55 18.57
C GLY A 27 -16.09 -38.77 19.90
N TRP A 28 -17.13 -38.99 20.70
CA TRP A 28 -17.27 -38.43 22.06
C TRP A 28 -16.11 -38.90 22.96
N GLY A 29 -15.41 -37.96 23.60
CA GLY A 29 -14.37 -38.27 24.61
C GLY A 29 -12.93 -37.81 24.31
N ARG A 30 -12.68 -36.91 23.34
CA ARG A 30 -11.35 -36.29 23.23
C ARG A 30 -11.14 -35.25 24.33
N GLY A 31 -10.04 -35.38 25.08
CA GLY A 31 -9.54 -34.33 25.97
C GLY A 31 -9.18 -33.04 25.21
N PRO A 32 -8.79 -31.96 25.92
CA PRO A 32 -8.49 -30.68 25.27
C PRO A 32 -7.39 -30.85 24.22
N GLN A 33 -7.68 -30.45 22.98
CA GLN A 33 -6.72 -30.44 21.89
C GLN A 33 -5.83 -29.20 22.02
N GLN A 34 -4.54 -29.36 21.74
CA GLN A 34 -3.65 -28.23 21.54
C GLN A 34 -4.16 -27.39 20.35
N PRO A 35 -4.13 -26.05 20.43
CA PRO A 35 -4.52 -25.20 19.31
C PRO A 35 -3.65 -25.52 18.07
N VAL A 36 -4.29 -25.59 16.91
CA VAL A 36 -3.65 -25.84 15.62
C VAL A 36 -3.49 -24.51 14.88
N LYS A 37 -2.24 -24.16 14.52
CA LYS A 37 -1.94 -22.98 13.70
C LYS A 37 -2.66 -23.05 12.34
N ASP A 38 -3.14 -21.90 11.88
CA ASP A 38 -3.94 -21.64 10.69
C ASP A 38 -5.36 -22.26 10.71
N VAL A 39 -5.74 -22.91 11.81
CA VAL A 39 -7.08 -23.49 12.02
C VAL A 39 -7.77 -22.84 13.21
N ASP A 40 -7.12 -22.89 14.37
CA ASP A 40 -7.62 -22.33 15.63
C ASP A 40 -7.08 -20.91 15.87
N TYR A 41 -5.88 -20.61 15.36
CA TYR A 41 -5.24 -19.30 15.45
C TYR A 41 -4.31 -19.03 14.27
N THR A 42 -4.03 -17.77 13.97
CA THR A 42 -3.11 -17.36 12.89
C THR A 42 -2.07 -16.39 13.43
N GLU A 43 -0.80 -16.62 13.09
CA GLU A 43 0.31 -15.72 13.41
C GLU A 43 0.63 -14.85 12.21
N TYR A 44 0.76 -13.54 12.42
CA TYR A 44 1.02 -12.59 11.34
C TYR A 44 2.54 -12.43 11.19
N GLU A 45 3.17 -13.48 10.67
CA GLU A 45 4.63 -13.57 10.48
C GLU A 45 5.18 -12.47 9.57
N GLU A 46 4.36 -11.96 8.65
CA GLU A 46 4.71 -10.86 7.76
C GLU A 46 4.82 -9.51 8.46
N GLY A 47 4.29 -9.40 9.69
CA GLY A 47 4.32 -8.17 10.48
C GLY A 47 3.76 -6.96 9.72
N ILE A 48 4.59 -5.93 9.53
CA ILE A 48 4.20 -4.70 8.82
C ILE A 48 4.28 -4.83 7.28
N TYR A 49 4.86 -5.92 6.78
CA TYR A 49 5.04 -6.17 5.35
C TYR A 49 3.78 -6.83 4.77
N VAL A 50 2.69 -6.05 4.72
CA VAL A 50 1.41 -6.48 4.14
C VAL A 50 1.12 -5.67 2.88
N GLY A 51 0.66 -6.33 1.82
CA GLY A 51 0.33 -5.69 0.54
C GLY A 51 1.54 -4.98 -0.07
N TYR A 52 1.35 -3.76 -0.59
CA TYR A 52 2.43 -3.04 -1.29
C TYR A 52 3.68 -2.83 -0.43
N ARG A 53 3.55 -2.76 0.91
CA ARG A 53 4.71 -2.67 1.80
C ARG A 53 5.64 -3.86 1.64
N TYR A 54 5.09 -5.06 1.45
CA TYR A 54 5.89 -6.25 1.14
C TYR A 54 6.43 -6.19 -0.28
N PHE A 55 5.55 -6.11 -1.29
CA PHE A 55 5.96 -6.23 -2.70
C PHE A 55 7.02 -5.18 -3.09
N SER A 56 6.85 -3.93 -2.66
CA SER A 56 7.83 -2.87 -2.91
C SER A 56 9.14 -3.06 -2.15
N THR A 57 9.11 -3.65 -0.94
CA THR A 57 10.32 -3.87 -0.14
C THR A 57 11.09 -5.10 -0.59
N ALA A 58 10.39 -6.17 -0.96
CA ALA A 58 10.95 -7.44 -1.41
C ALA A 58 11.30 -7.44 -2.90
N GLY A 59 10.84 -6.45 -3.68
CA GLY A 59 11.06 -6.38 -5.13
C GLY A 59 10.32 -7.47 -5.92
N VAL A 60 9.17 -7.93 -5.40
CA VAL A 60 8.36 -8.98 -6.02
C VAL A 60 7.42 -8.37 -7.06
N GLU A 61 7.38 -8.95 -8.25
CA GLU A 61 6.54 -8.49 -9.35
C GLU A 61 5.05 -8.70 -9.04
N VAL A 62 4.21 -7.78 -9.53
CA VAL A 62 2.76 -7.77 -9.28
C VAL A 62 2.03 -7.51 -10.59
N SER A 63 0.86 -8.15 -10.74
CA SER A 63 -0.01 -7.92 -11.91
C SER A 63 -0.49 -6.48 -11.96
N TYR A 64 -0.90 -5.94 -10.80
CA TYR A 64 -1.28 -4.53 -10.66
C TYR A 64 -0.80 -4.00 -9.30
N PRO A 65 0.06 -2.97 -9.28
CA PRO A 65 0.54 -2.41 -8.01
C PRO A 65 -0.57 -1.62 -7.30
N PHE A 66 -0.38 -1.40 -6.01
CA PHE A 66 -1.24 -0.49 -5.25
C PHE A 66 -1.22 0.91 -5.86
N GLY A 67 -2.39 1.56 -5.92
CA GLY A 67 -2.54 2.89 -6.53
C GLY A 67 -2.68 2.88 -8.06
N TYR A 68 -2.53 1.72 -8.70
CA TYR A 68 -2.65 1.63 -10.15
C TYR A 68 -4.07 1.88 -10.65
N GLY A 69 -4.19 2.72 -11.68
CA GLY A 69 -5.43 2.97 -12.40
C GLY A 69 -5.14 3.67 -13.72
N LEU A 70 -5.79 3.21 -14.80
CA LEU A 70 -5.72 3.86 -16.10
C LEU A 70 -6.81 4.93 -16.23
N SER A 71 -6.58 5.88 -17.12
CA SER A 71 -7.53 6.90 -17.51
C SER A 71 -7.69 6.93 -19.03
N TYR A 72 -8.84 7.38 -19.51
CA TYR A 72 -9.08 7.62 -20.94
C TYR A 72 -8.39 8.89 -21.46
N THR A 73 -7.80 9.69 -20.58
CA THR A 73 -6.93 10.82 -20.92
C THR A 73 -5.55 10.65 -20.28
N THR A 74 -4.58 11.43 -20.71
CA THR A 74 -3.22 11.43 -20.16
C THR A 74 -3.00 12.65 -19.27
N PHE A 75 -2.17 12.50 -18.24
CA PHE A 75 -1.79 13.59 -17.35
C PHE A 75 -0.27 13.72 -17.26
N ALA A 76 0.21 14.95 -17.20
CA ALA A 76 1.61 15.27 -16.95
C ALA A 76 1.76 15.89 -15.56
N TYR A 77 2.86 15.55 -14.91
CA TYR A 77 3.21 16.01 -13.57
C TYR A 77 4.39 16.98 -13.68
N SER A 78 4.29 18.12 -13.02
CA SER A 78 5.43 19.04 -12.89
C SER A 78 6.50 18.48 -11.96
N LYS A 79 7.67 19.15 -11.90
CA LYS A 79 8.63 18.91 -10.82
C LYS A 79 7.94 19.15 -9.46
N PRO A 80 7.97 18.20 -8.51
CA PRO A 80 7.41 18.40 -7.19
C PRO A 80 8.22 19.43 -6.39
N GLY A 81 7.52 20.22 -5.58
CA GLY A 81 8.12 21.05 -4.53
C GLY A 81 7.85 20.44 -3.17
N VAL A 82 8.83 20.48 -2.27
CA VAL A 82 8.67 20.06 -0.88
C VAL A 82 9.21 21.16 0.03
N LYS A 83 8.45 21.53 1.06
CA LYS A 83 8.85 22.52 2.06
C LYS A 83 8.62 21.95 3.45
N ALA A 84 9.67 21.97 4.27
CA ALA A 84 9.54 21.68 5.69
C ALA A 84 8.64 22.72 6.37
N THR A 85 7.96 22.29 7.42
CA THR A 85 7.16 23.12 8.32
C THR A 85 7.53 22.79 9.76
N ALA A 86 7.02 23.53 10.75
CA ALA A 86 7.29 23.24 12.15
C ALA A 86 6.87 21.80 12.55
N ASP A 87 5.79 21.31 11.95
CA ASP A 87 5.15 20.05 12.34
C ASP A 87 5.20 18.96 11.26
N GLY A 88 6.18 19.01 10.34
CA GLY A 88 6.29 18.05 9.23
C GLY A 88 6.67 18.73 7.92
N PHE A 89 5.97 18.43 6.83
CA PHE A 89 6.24 19.05 5.53
C PHE A 89 4.99 19.19 4.64
N VAL A 90 5.11 20.06 3.64
CA VAL A 90 4.10 20.26 2.60
C VAL A 90 4.74 19.97 1.25
N ALA A 91 4.16 19.03 0.52
CA ALA A 91 4.48 18.75 -0.88
C ALA A 91 3.46 19.44 -1.80
N SER A 92 3.92 19.94 -2.94
CA SER A 92 3.06 20.53 -3.97
C SER A 92 3.44 20.05 -5.35
N ILE A 93 2.45 19.78 -6.18
CA ILE A 93 2.67 19.36 -7.57
C ILE A 93 1.55 19.87 -8.47
N THR A 94 1.90 20.32 -9.67
CA THR A 94 0.93 20.71 -10.69
C THR A 94 0.69 19.53 -11.61
N VAL A 95 -0.59 19.19 -11.79
CA VAL A 95 -1.05 18.17 -12.72
C VAL A 95 -1.75 18.85 -13.89
N THR A 96 -1.38 18.48 -15.11
CA THR A 96 -1.97 18.99 -16.35
C THR A 96 -2.61 17.85 -17.12
N ASN A 97 -3.85 18.00 -17.56
CA ASN A 97 -4.47 17.08 -18.50
C ASN A 97 -3.90 17.33 -19.90
N THR A 98 -3.12 16.37 -20.42
CA THR A 98 -2.45 16.46 -21.72
C THR A 98 -3.16 15.69 -22.82
N GLY A 99 -4.25 14.98 -22.51
CA GLY A 99 -5.02 14.23 -23.48
C GLY A 99 -6.17 15.02 -24.09
N LYS A 100 -7.11 14.31 -24.72
CA LYS A 100 -8.18 14.89 -25.56
C LYS A 100 -9.56 14.90 -24.91
N VAL A 101 -9.72 14.26 -23.75
CA VAL A 101 -10.99 14.18 -23.03
C VAL A 101 -10.83 14.70 -21.60
N ALA A 102 -11.93 15.15 -21.00
CA ALA A 102 -11.92 15.58 -19.61
C ALA A 102 -11.68 14.38 -18.67
N GLY A 103 -11.03 14.62 -17.53
CA GLY A 103 -10.74 13.56 -16.57
C GLY A 103 -10.27 14.10 -15.22
N LYS A 104 -10.09 13.18 -14.27
CA LYS A 104 -9.53 13.45 -12.93
C LYS A 104 -8.34 12.54 -12.69
N GLU A 105 -7.34 13.06 -12.02
CA GLU A 105 -6.11 12.35 -11.69
C GLU A 105 -5.93 12.22 -10.18
N VAL A 106 -5.43 11.08 -9.70
CA VAL A 106 -5.14 10.83 -8.28
C VAL A 106 -3.63 10.93 -8.07
N VAL A 107 -3.20 11.91 -7.29
CA VAL A 107 -1.80 12.08 -6.90
C VAL A 107 -1.56 11.41 -5.56
N GLU A 108 -0.57 10.52 -5.52
CA GLU A 108 -0.18 9.77 -4.34
C GLU A 108 1.24 10.17 -3.90
N LEU A 109 1.42 10.44 -2.61
CA LEU A 109 2.68 10.81 -2.00
C LEU A 109 3.20 9.68 -1.12
N TYR A 110 4.28 9.05 -1.58
CA TYR A 110 5.00 8.02 -0.85
C TYR A 110 6.27 8.59 -0.20
N VAL A 111 6.56 8.16 1.02
CA VAL A 111 7.74 8.58 1.80
C VAL A 111 8.61 7.37 2.10
N THR A 112 9.91 7.50 1.83
CA THR A 112 10.93 6.55 2.26
C THR A 112 11.61 7.11 3.50
N ALA A 113 11.54 6.38 4.60
CA ALA A 113 12.23 6.74 5.84
C ALA A 113 13.74 6.46 5.71
N PRO A 114 14.60 7.20 6.42
CA PRO A 114 16.01 6.89 6.50
C PRO A 114 16.24 5.56 7.22
N GLU A 115 17.34 4.90 6.89
CA GLU A 115 17.78 3.68 7.56
C GLU A 115 18.27 4.04 8.98
N ALA A 116 17.53 3.59 10.01
CA ALA A 116 17.71 4.06 11.39
C ALA A 116 17.48 2.95 12.43
N GLY A 117 18.01 1.75 12.19
CA GLY A 117 18.01 0.63 13.15
C GLY A 117 16.66 -0.05 13.41
N LEU A 118 15.54 0.57 13.04
CA LEU A 118 14.21 -0.05 13.02
C LEU A 118 13.86 -0.49 11.59
N ALA A 119 13.41 -1.72 11.43
CA ALA A 119 12.90 -2.24 10.16
C ALA A 119 11.70 -1.40 9.68
N LYS A 120 11.73 -0.97 8.41
CA LYS A 120 10.68 -0.15 7.79
C LYS A 120 10.41 -0.63 6.37
N PRO A 121 9.20 -0.43 5.82
CA PRO A 121 8.94 -0.65 4.40
C PRO A 121 9.77 0.31 3.53
N ALA A 122 10.09 -0.11 2.30
CA ALA A 122 10.85 0.70 1.34
C ALA A 122 10.21 2.07 1.06
N CYS A 123 8.88 2.14 1.07
CA CYS A 123 8.13 3.40 1.05
C CYS A 123 6.74 3.21 1.67
N GLU A 124 6.14 4.31 2.12
CA GLU A 124 4.78 4.33 2.66
C GLU A 124 3.95 5.47 2.12
N LEU A 125 2.68 5.22 1.76
CA LEU A 125 1.74 6.28 1.37
C LEU A 125 1.44 7.15 2.60
N LYS A 126 1.71 8.46 2.51
CA LYS A 126 1.46 9.43 3.58
C LYS A 126 0.37 10.45 3.27
N ALA A 127 0.12 10.73 1.98
CA ALA A 127 -0.98 11.58 1.57
C ALA A 127 -1.40 11.24 0.13
N PHE A 128 -2.63 11.56 -0.22
CA PHE A 128 -3.11 11.53 -1.59
C PHE A 128 -4.12 12.65 -1.81
N ALA A 129 -4.27 13.10 -3.05
CA ALA A 129 -5.24 14.10 -3.43
C ALA A 129 -5.73 13.83 -4.87
N LYS A 130 -7.00 14.10 -5.13
CA LYS A 130 -7.57 13.97 -6.47
C LYS A 130 -7.81 15.35 -7.06
N THR A 131 -7.50 15.53 -8.33
CA THR A 131 -7.84 16.77 -9.03
C THR A 131 -9.36 16.95 -9.10
N ARG A 132 -9.81 18.20 -9.25
CA ARG A 132 -11.10 18.47 -9.89
C ARG A 132 -11.08 17.89 -11.31
N GLU A 133 -12.23 17.89 -11.98
CA GLU A 133 -12.23 17.54 -13.39
C GLU A 133 -11.45 18.59 -14.18
N LEU A 134 -10.45 18.13 -14.93
CA LEU A 134 -9.60 18.93 -15.80
C LEU A 134 -10.03 18.69 -17.25
N LYS A 135 -10.38 19.78 -17.96
CA LYS A 135 -10.53 19.72 -19.42
C LYS A 135 -9.16 19.54 -20.10
N PRO A 136 -9.10 19.14 -21.38
CA PRO A 136 -7.86 19.13 -22.14
C PRO A 136 -7.07 20.44 -22.01
N GLY A 137 -5.80 20.35 -21.63
CA GLY A 137 -4.91 21.49 -21.39
C GLY A 137 -5.06 22.18 -20.03
N GLU A 138 -6.08 21.88 -19.25
CA GLU A 138 -6.24 22.46 -17.91
C GLU A 138 -5.27 21.87 -16.90
N SER A 139 -4.91 22.68 -15.92
CA SER A 139 -4.01 22.29 -14.83
C SER A 139 -4.61 22.59 -13.46
N GLN A 140 -4.18 21.82 -12.46
CA GLN A 140 -4.42 22.11 -11.05
C GLN A 140 -3.18 21.81 -10.23
N THR A 141 -2.83 22.72 -9.33
CA THR A 141 -1.83 22.46 -8.28
C THR A 141 -2.49 21.82 -7.08
N LEU A 142 -1.97 20.67 -6.69
CA LEU A 142 -2.35 19.96 -5.47
C LEU A 142 -1.31 20.19 -4.39
N THR A 143 -1.78 20.31 -3.16
CA THR A 143 -0.96 20.50 -1.97
C THR A 143 -1.26 19.36 -1.00
N LEU A 144 -0.24 18.62 -0.61
CA LEU A 144 -0.32 17.49 0.31
C LEU A 144 0.47 17.82 1.57
N ARG A 145 -0.19 17.83 2.73
CA ARG A 145 0.43 18.08 4.03
C ARG A 145 0.64 16.76 4.75
N VAL A 146 1.83 16.57 5.31
CA VAL A 146 2.19 15.42 6.12
C VAL A 146 2.78 15.94 7.42
N ASP A 147 2.27 15.47 8.55
CA ASP A 147 2.76 15.85 9.86
C ASP A 147 3.86 14.90 10.37
N ASN A 148 4.55 15.30 11.44
CA ASN A 148 5.61 14.52 12.07
C ASN A 148 5.11 13.16 12.59
N TYR A 149 3.86 13.10 13.06
CA TYR A 149 3.24 11.85 13.52
C TYR A 149 3.03 10.88 12.35
N GLY A 150 2.61 11.37 11.19
CA GLY A 150 2.38 10.58 9.98
C GLY A 150 3.65 9.93 9.43
N ILE A 151 4.83 10.49 9.69
CA ILE A 151 6.12 9.89 9.30
C ILE A 151 6.81 9.09 10.42
N ALA A 152 6.21 9.00 11.60
CA ALA A 152 6.77 8.22 12.70
C ALA A 152 6.63 6.71 12.46
N SER A 153 7.40 5.93 13.20
CA SER A 153 7.22 4.48 13.33
C SER A 153 7.19 4.11 14.81
N PHE A 154 6.45 3.06 15.15
CA PHE A 154 6.36 2.54 16.51
C PHE A 154 7.53 1.60 16.79
N ASN A 155 8.17 1.76 17.96
CA ASN A 155 9.29 0.93 18.44
C ASN A 155 8.93 0.14 19.69
#